data_AF-A0A660M048-F1
#
_entry.id   AF-A0A660M048-F1
#
_cell.length_a   1.000
_cell.length_b   1.000
_cell.length_c   1.000
_cell.angle_alpha   90.00
_cell.angle_beta   90.00
_cell.angle_gamma   90.00
#
_symmetry.space_group_name_H-M   'P 1'
#
loop_
_entity.id
_entity.type
_entity.pdbx_description
1 polymer ?
#
loop_
_entity_poly.entity_id
_entity_poly.type
_entity_poly.pdbx_seq_one_letter_code
_entity_poly.pdbx_strand_id
1 'polypeptide(L)' 'MKKVCVIIPAYNESSVIKDVIKKAKKVFSKAKKDYSIDIVLVNDGSKDNTLEQARKG' A
#
# COMPACT_ATOMS: atom_id res chain seq x y z
N MET A 1 9.42 19.86 1.28
CA MET A 1 8.77 18.58 0.89
C MET A 1 7.67 18.28 1.89
N LYS A 2 6.42 18.17 1.44
CA LYS A 2 5.27 17.86 2.32
C LYS A 2 5.24 16.35 2.60
N LYS A 3 4.77 15.95 3.78
CA LYS A 3 4.64 14.53 4.14
C LYS A 3 3.19 14.07 4.02
N VAL A 4 2.99 12.91 3.45
CA VAL A 4 1.70 12.22 3.36
C VAL A 4 1.89 10.80 3.84
N CYS A 5 1.02 10.34 4.73
CA CYS A 5 0.96 8.94 5.15
C CYS A 5 -0.38 8.36 4.70
N VAL A 6 -0.33 7.31 3.88
CA VAL A 6 -1.51 6.59 3.38
C VAL A 6 -1.65 5.32 4.21
N ILE A 7 -2.67 5.26 5.05
CA ILE A 7 -2.97 4.09 5.88
C ILE A 7 -4.03 3.25 5.19
N ILE A 8 -3.77 1.97 5.00
CA ILE A 8 -4.65 1.03 4.32
C ILE A 8 -4.95 -0.15 5.27
N PRO A 9 -6.12 -0.18 5.92
CA PRO A 9 -6.60 -1.40 6.57
C PRO A 9 -6.93 -2.45 5.50
N ALA A 10 -6.56 -3.70 5.74
CA ALA A 10 -6.79 -4.79 4.80
C ALA A 10 -7.25 -6.05 5.53
N TYR A 11 -8.43 -6.55 5.16
CA TYR A 11 -9.01 -7.82 5.61
C TYR A 11 -9.46 -8.65 4.40
N ASN A 12 -8.77 -9.77 4.15
CA ASN A 12 -9.05 -10.67 3.03
C ASN A 12 -8.93 -10.04 1.62
N GLU A 13 -7.91 -9.22 1.41
CA GLU A 13 -7.62 -8.49 0.17
C GLU A 13 -6.54 -9.17 -0.70
N SER A 14 -6.26 -10.47 -0.49
CA SER A 14 -5.13 -11.16 -1.14
C SER A 14 -5.14 -11.08 -2.67
N SER A 15 -6.31 -11.02 -3.30
CA SER A 15 -6.45 -10.96 -4.76
C SER A 15 -6.05 -9.61 -5.36
N VAL A 16 -6.06 -8.52 -4.59
CA VAL A 16 -5.89 -7.15 -5.12
C VAL A 16 -4.75 -6.38 -4.46
N ILE A 17 -4.38 -6.69 -3.21
CA ILE A 17 -3.50 -5.83 -2.39
C ILE A 17 -2.14 -5.57 -3.04
N LYS A 18 -1.58 -6.58 -3.73
CA LYS A 18 -0.31 -6.47 -4.46
C LYS A 18 -0.39 -5.41 -5.57
N ASP A 19 -1.46 -5.43 -6.36
CA ASP A 19 -1.62 -4.52 -7.48
C ASP A 19 -1.95 -3.10 -7.01
N VAL A 20 -2.69 -2.96 -5.91
CA VAL A 20 -2.93 -1.67 -5.24
C VAL A 20 -1.60 -1.03 -4.86
N ILE A 21 -0.72 -1.74 -4.16
CA ILE A 21 0.58 -1.22 -3.73
C ILE A 21 1.43 -0.82 -4.95
N LYS A 22 1.52 -1.67 -5.97
CA LYS A 22 2.29 -1.38 -7.20
C LYS A 22 1.78 -0.14 -7.93
N LYS A 23 0.46 -0.03 -8.11
CA LYS A 23 -0.16 1.12 -8.78
C LYS A 23 0.01 2.39 -7.95
N ALA A 24 -0.15 2.32 -6.63
CA ALA A 24 0.07 3.43 -5.72
C ALA A 24 1.52 3.94 -5.81
N LYS A 25 2.52 3.06 -5.69
CA LYS A 25 3.94 3.43 -5.86
C LYS A 25 4.21 4.11 -7.20
N LYS A 26 3.64 3.59 -8.31
CA LYS A 26 3.76 4.20 -9.63
C LYS A 26 3.19 5.62 -9.67
N VAL A 27 2.01 5.85 -9.08
CA VAL A 27 1.40 7.19 -9.01
C VAL A 27 2.22 8.12 -8.12
N PHE A 28 2.60 7.67 -6.93
CA PHE A 28 3.33 8.47 -5.93
C PHE A 28 4.73 8.86 -6.41
N SER A 29 5.39 8.01 -7.21
CA SER A 29 6.68 8.33 -7.83
C SER A 29 6.62 9.59 -8.72
N LYS A 30 5.45 9.94 -9.28
CA LYS A 30 5.25 11.16 -10.08
C LYS A 30 5.17 12.42 -9.22
N ALA A 31 4.78 12.28 -7.96
CA ALA A 31 4.62 13.37 -7.00
C ALA A 31 5.86 13.58 -6.11
N LYS A 32 6.93 12.79 -6.30
CA LYS A 32 8.13 12.77 -5.44
C LYS A 32 8.91 14.09 -5.33
N LYS A 33 8.67 15.04 -6.24
CA LYS A 33 9.32 16.37 -6.19
C LYS A 33 8.78 17.21 -5.04
N ASP A 34 7.49 17.09 -4.75
CA ASP A 34 6.80 17.94 -3.77
C ASP A 34 6.46 17.19 -2.48
N TYR A 35 6.29 15.86 -2.58
CA TYR A 35 5.79 15.00 -1.50
C TYR A 35 6.74 13.84 -1.18
N SER A 36 6.90 13.58 0.12
CA SER A 36 7.37 12.30 0.65
C SER A 36 6.15 11.52 1.10
N ILE A 37 5.91 10.36 0.49
CA ILE A 37 4.70 9.58 0.68
C ILE A 37 5.06 8.21 1.25
N ASP A 38 4.53 7.91 2.44
CA ASP A 38 4.63 6.61 3.08
C ASP A 38 3.31 5.84 2.93
N ILE A 39 3.39 4.52 2.75
CA ILE A 39 2.23 3.62 2.75
C ILE A 39 2.35 2.71 3.95
N VAL A 40 1.35 2.73 4.83
CA VAL A 40 1.25 1.86 6.00
C VAL A 40 0.07 0.92 5.79
N LEU A 41 0.37 -0.36 5.63
CA LEU A 41 -0.66 -1.39 5.53
C LEU A 41 -0.91 -2.00 6.90
N VAL A 42 -2.17 -2.08 7.31
CA VAL A 42 -2.60 -2.70 8.56
C VAL A 42 -3.35 -3.98 8.22
N ASN A 43 -2.76 -5.14 8.50
CA ASN A 43 -3.47 -6.40 8.37
C ASN A 43 -4.48 -6.54 9.52
N ASP A 44 -5.76 -6.43 9.20
CA ASP A 44 -6.86 -6.40 10.18
C ASP A 44 -7.35 -7.82 10.53
N GLY A 45 -6.40 -8.72 10.79
CA GLY A 45 -6.70 -10.12 11.11
C GLY A 45 -7.11 -10.99 9.92
N SER A 46 -6.63 -10.68 8.70
CA SER A 46 -6.92 -11.48 7.50
C SER A 46 -6.64 -12.96 7.72
N LYS A 47 -7.52 -13.82 7.19
CA LYS A 47 -7.38 -15.29 7.25
C LYS A 47 -6.83 -15.89 5.95
N ASP A 48 -6.63 -15.05 4.94
CA ASP A 48 -6.07 -15.43 3.65
C ASP A 48 -4.61 -14.93 3.49
N ASN A 49 -4.10 -14.99 2.27
CA ASN A 49 -2.72 -14.60 1.95
C ASN A 49 -2.51 -13.07 1.82
N THR A 50 -3.38 -12.22 2.38
CA THR A 50 -3.28 -10.74 2.27
C THR A 50 -1.90 -10.23 2.66
N LEU A 51 -1.36 -10.65 3.81
CA LEU A 51 -0.04 -10.23 4.28
C LEU A 51 1.08 -10.67 3.32
N GLU A 52 1.00 -11.90 2.81
CA GLU A 52 1.99 -12.42 1.87
C GLU A 52 1.96 -11.64 0.55
N GLN A 53 0.77 -11.36 0.01
CA GLN A 53 0.61 -10.62 -1.24
C GLN A 53 1.00 -9.15 -1.08
N ALA A 54 0.74 -8.54 0.08
CA ALA A 54 1.18 -7.18 0.39
C ALA A 54 2.71 -7.04 0.34
N ARG A 55 3.45 -8.05 0.83
CA ARG A 55 4.93 -8.07 0.76
C ARG A 55 5.48 -8.19 -0.66
N LYS A 56 4.66 -8.64 -1.63
CA LYS A 56 5.03 -8.77 -3.05
C LYS A 56 4.68 -7.52 -3.89
N GLY A 57 4.06 -6.51 -3.28
CA GLY A 57 3.66 -5.25 -3.89
C GLY A 57 4.74 -4.17 -3.90
#